data_AF-A0A7S1Y3C4-F1
#
_entry.id   AF-A0A7S1Y3C4-F1
#
_cell.length_a   1.000
_cell.length_b   1.000
_cell.length_c   1.000
_cell.angle_alpha   90.00
_cell.angle_beta   90.00
_cell.angle_gamma   90.00
#
_symmetry.space_group_name_H-M   'P 1'
#
loop_
_entity.id
_entity.type
_entity.pdbx_description
1 polymer ?
#
loop_
_entity_poly.entity_id
_entity_poly.type
_entity_poly.pdbx_seq_one_letter_code
_entity_poly.pdbx_strand_id
1 'polypeptide(L)'
;PKQLSPRHQLGRNNHKKMTSDVCYNNISRSKRYRPNNTTTMAALSLISLIITSCAVGVSGHGYLLTPRGKQAYSTEMGRGDWQADKDLWPLVEYETASALEGGDTYGVCGRIEGNNYIDYTYNWLTAAGTPMPWTQVAQYVEGQEITIETIIRANHRGYFEIGLCVMDGLGTDVPTQACFDANKLEMLEDELYGAPVDPAYPTRAYLPPDTNFQGAPGYGGPVTGGQEIKNKDGLLTRHRFKLPDGVHGDQVYLQWHWITFYGCVMPGWDTYDWPTGWDGWTLPSKFCEICSEPLPD
;
A
#
# COMPACT_ATOMS: atom_id res chain seq x y z
N PRO A 1 -45.20 30.72 -60.44
CA PRO A 1 -44.06 31.45 -61.06
C PRO A 1 -42.73 30.96 -60.49
N LYS A 2 -42.13 29.99 -61.22
CA LYS A 2 -40.73 29.50 -61.21
C LYS A 2 -40.22 28.94 -59.86
N GLN A 3 -40.34 27.65 -59.55
CA GLN A 3 -39.67 26.46 -60.13
C GLN A 3 -38.15 26.60 -60.33
N LEU A 4 -37.35 25.83 -59.56
CA LEU A 4 -36.54 24.67 -60.01
C LEU A 4 -35.61 24.15 -58.89
N SER A 5 -35.70 22.86 -58.59
CA SER A 5 -34.59 22.00 -58.13
C SER A 5 -34.12 21.15 -59.34
N PRO A 6 -33.26 20.12 -59.22
CA PRO A 6 -31.99 19.96 -58.51
C PRO A 6 -30.87 19.49 -59.48
N ARG A 7 -29.59 19.43 -59.07
CA ARG A 7 -28.64 18.48 -59.67
C ARG A 7 -27.50 18.09 -58.72
N HIS A 8 -27.35 16.77 -58.62
CA HIS A 8 -26.24 16.01 -58.03
C HIS A 8 -24.87 16.46 -58.53
N GLN A 9 -23.85 16.42 -57.65
CA GLN A 9 -22.76 15.46 -57.80
C GLN A 9 -21.89 15.30 -56.54
N LEU A 10 -21.37 14.09 -56.42
CA LEU A 10 -20.55 13.52 -55.35
C LEU A 10 -19.26 14.30 -55.04
N GLY A 11 -18.87 14.34 -53.77
CA GLY A 11 -17.53 14.73 -53.33
C GLY A 11 -17.28 14.27 -51.89
N ARG A 12 -16.42 13.26 -51.74
CA ARG A 12 -16.03 12.60 -50.48
C ARG A 12 -15.13 13.46 -49.59
N ASN A 13 -15.23 13.17 -48.29
CA ASN A 13 -14.20 13.14 -47.25
C ASN A 13 -13.49 14.44 -46.82
N ASN A 14 -13.57 14.75 -45.53
CA ASN A 14 -12.41 14.65 -44.62
C ASN A 14 -12.85 14.78 -43.14
N HIS A 15 -13.26 13.65 -42.55
CA HIS A 15 -13.14 13.46 -41.10
C HIS A 15 -11.67 13.19 -40.79
N LYS A 16 -11.02 14.08 -40.04
CA LYS A 16 -9.78 13.75 -39.33
C LYS A 16 -10.12 12.77 -38.19
N LYS A 17 -10.24 11.49 -38.53
CA LYS A 17 -10.00 10.38 -37.61
C LYS A 17 -8.50 10.13 -37.63
N MET A 18 -7.85 10.38 -36.51
CA MET A 18 -6.46 10.00 -36.31
C MET A 18 -6.45 8.49 -36.00
N THR A 19 -6.43 7.69 -37.07
CA THR A 19 -6.08 6.27 -37.02
C THR A 19 -4.56 6.18 -36.99
N SER A 20 -3.98 5.69 -35.90
CA SER A 20 -2.63 5.14 -35.94
C SER A 20 -2.75 3.62 -35.97
N ASP A 21 -2.82 3.10 -37.19
CA ASP A 21 -2.35 1.76 -37.50
C ASP A 21 -0.84 1.71 -37.24
N VAL A 22 -0.42 0.90 -36.26
CA VAL A 22 0.87 0.20 -36.31
C VAL A 22 0.64 -1.21 -35.72
N CYS A 23 -0.07 -2.05 -36.47
CA CYS A 23 0.07 -3.49 -36.37
C CYS A 23 0.88 -3.95 -37.60
N TYR A 24 2.15 -4.23 -37.39
CA TYR A 24 2.97 -5.02 -38.32
C TYR A 24 3.86 -5.95 -37.50
N ASN A 25 3.49 -7.23 -37.44
CA ASN A 25 4.21 -8.21 -38.24
C ASN A 25 3.51 -9.57 -38.27
N ASN A 26 3.21 -9.99 -39.50
CA ASN A 26 2.95 -11.36 -39.91
C ASN A 26 4.08 -12.28 -39.47
N ILE A 27 3.76 -13.39 -38.79
CA ILE A 27 4.59 -14.59 -38.86
C ILE A 27 3.90 -15.56 -39.83
N SER A 28 4.36 -15.48 -41.07
CA SER A 28 4.21 -16.54 -42.05
C SER A 28 4.98 -17.78 -41.60
N ARG A 29 4.41 -18.95 -41.88
CA ARG A 29 5.04 -20.27 -41.74
C ARG A 29 6.45 -20.25 -42.36
N SER A 30 7.49 -20.35 -41.54
CA SER A 30 8.85 -20.64 -42.01
C SER A 30 9.24 -22.08 -41.65
N LYS A 31 9.90 -22.72 -42.61
CA LYS A 31 10.32 -24.12 -42.60
C LYS A 31 11.39 -24.35 -41.52
N ARG A 32 11.41 -25.58 -40.99
CA ARG A 32 12.44 -26.11 -40.07
C ARG A 32 13.84 -25.69 -40.50
N TYR A 33 14.48 -24.87 -39.68
CA TYR A 33 15.91 -24.62 -39.70
C TYR A 33 16.58 -25.51 -38.65
N ARG A 34 17.57 -26.32 -39.07
CA ARG A 34 18.44 -27.09 -38.16
C ARG A 34 19.58 -26.17 -37.72
N PRO A 35 19.83 -25.94 -36.42
CA PRO A 35 20.99 -25.17 -36.01
C PRO A 35 22.23 -26.06 -35.99
N ASN A 36 23.30 -25.56 -36.61
CA ASN A 36 24.66 -26.03 -36.35
C ASN A 36 25.17 -25.35 -35.08
N ASN A 37 25.79 -26.14 -34.23
CA ASN A 37 26.42 -25.75 -32.97
C ASN A 37 27.47 -24.66 -33.18
N THR A 38 27.37 -23.59 -32.38
CA THR A 38 28.41 -22.68 -31.84
C THR A 38 27.95 -21.22 -31.90
N THR A 39 27.19 -20.75 -30.91
CA THR A 39 27.04 -19.32 -30.47
C THR A 39 25.87 -19.19 -29.47
N THR A 40 25.95 -19.87 -28.32
CA THR A 40 24.90 -19.83 -27.29
C THR A 40 25.45 -19.46 -25.91
N MET A 41 26.24 -18.39 -25.80
CA MET A 41 26.62 -17.84 -24.49
C MET A 41 26.66 -16.31 -24.39
N ALA A 42 26.36 -15.54 -25.45
CA ALA A 42 26.35 -14.08 -25.38
C ALA A 42 24.93 -13.46 -25.28
N ALA A 43 23.87 -14.20 -25.63
CA ALA A 43 22.50 -13.69 -25.64
C ALA A 43 21.74 -13.87 -24.30
N LEU A 44 22.26 -14.68 -23.37
CA LEU A 44 21.62 -14.93 -22.07
C LEU A 44 22.01 -13.88 -21.02
N SER A 45 23.15 -13.21 -21.15
CA SER A 45 23.62 -12.23 -20.15
C SER A 45 22.92 -10.87 -20.23
N LEU A 46 22.32 -10.52 -21.38
CA LEU A 46 21.56 -9.26 -21.56
C LEU A 46 20.10 -9.38 -21.10
N ILE A 47 19.53 -10.58 -21.09
CA ILE A 47 18.16 -10.83 -20.60
C ILE A 47 18.16 -10.84 -19.06
N SER A 48 19.22 -11.35 -18.43
CA SER A 48 19.38 -11.32 -16.97
C SER A 48 19.50 -9.89 -16.41
N LEU A 49 20.12 -8.96 -17.15
CA LEU A 49 20.26 -7.56 -16.70
C LEU A 49 18.96 -6.73 -16.75
N ILE A 50 17.98 -7.14 -17.55
CA ILE A 50 16.69 -6.41 -17.71
C ILE A 50 15.66 -6.88 -16.68
N ILE A 51 15.78 -8.11 -16.17
CA ILE A 51 14.89 -8.63 -15.12
C ILE A 51 15.26 -8.03 -13.75
N THR A 52 16.52 -7.67 -13.52
CA THR A 52 16.99 -7.09 -12.25
C THR A 52 16.63 -5.61 -12.06
N SER A 53 16.18 -4.90 -13.09
CA SER A 53 15.87 -3.45 -12.97
C SER A 53 14.48 -3.12 -12.43
N CYS A 54 13.68 -4.12 -12.03
CA CYS A 54 12.35 -3.89 -11.41
C CYS A 54 12.34 -4.05 -9.87
N ALA A 55 13.49 -4.23 -9.22
CA ALA A 55 13.59 -4.39 -7.77
C ALA A 55 14.26 -3.19 -7.08
N VAL A 56 13.93 -1.95 -7.48
CA VAL A 56 14.27 -0.80 -6.64
C VAL A 56 13.22 -0.72 -5.54
N GLY A 57 13.55 -1.20 -4.34
CA GLY A 57 12.69 -1.08 -3.16
C GLY A 57 12.19 0.36 -3.04
N VAL A 58 10.87 0.53 -3.13
CA VAL A 58 10.24 1.83 -2.93
C VAL A 58 9.67 1.82 -1.52
N SER A 59 10.10 2.80 -0.74
CA SER A 59 9.91 2.89 0.69
C SER A 59 8.62 3.69 0.98
N GLY A 60 7.54 3.00 1.35
CA GLY A 60 6.27 3.61 1.78
C GLY A 60 6.43 4.36 3.07
N HIS A 61 6.19 5.67 3.04
CA HIS A 61 6.29 6.51 4.24
C HIS A 61 4.91 6.77 4.80
N GLY A 62 4.64 6.28 6.00
CA GLY A 62 3.40 6.51 6.71
C GLY A 62 3.38 5.89 8.10
N TYR A 63 2.34 6.16 8.87
CA TYR A 63 2.17 5.60 10.22
C TYR A 63 0.71 5.50 10.64
N LEU A 64 0.45 4.58 11.57
CA LEU A 64 -0.83 4.43 12.25
C LEU A 64 -1.00 5.56 13.30
N LEU A 65 -1.98 6.42 13.06
CA LEU A 65 -2.33 7.55 13.93
C LEU A 65 -3.31 7.12 15.03
N THR A 66 -4.35 6.37 14.67
CA THR A 66 -5.42 5.93 15.57
C THR A 66 -5.76 4.45 15.32
N PRO A 67 -5.73 3.57 16.34
CA PRO A 67 -5.10 3.79 17.64
C PRO A 67 -3.59 4.04 17.48
N ARG A 68 -2.98 4.80 18.38
CA ARG A 68 -1.61 5.28 18.20
C ARG A 68 -0.60 4.14 18.05
N GLY A 69 0.12 4.10 16.93
CA GLY A 69 1.20 3.14 16.70
C GLY A 69 2.45 3.42 17.55
N LYS A 70 3.29 2.39 17.76
CA LYS A 70 4.53 2.50 18.56
C LYS A 70 5.48 3.58 18.04
N GLN A 71 5.65 3.69 16.73
CA GLN A 71 6.49 4.70 16.09
C GLN A 71 6.01 6.14 16.41
N ALA A 72 4.71 6.40 16.22
CA ALA A 72 4.10 7.67 16.56
C ALA A 72 4.24 8.00 18.06
N TYR A 73 4.02 6.99 18.92
CA TYR A 73 4.23 7.12 20.36
C TYR A 73 5.69 7.48 20.71
N SER A 74 6.67 6.79 20.13
CA SER A 74 8.10 7.06 20.33
C SER A 74 8.51 8.46 19.87
N THR A 75 7.94 8.98 18.78
CA THR A 75 8.25 10.35 18.35
C THR A 75 7.61 11.40 19.25
N GLU A 76 6.33 11.24 19.60
CA GLU A 76 5.61 12.24 20.38
C GLU A 76 6.11 12.29 21.82
N MET A 77 6.22 11.14 22.46
CA MET A 77 6.58 11.04 23.87
C MET A 77 8.09 11.19 24.06
N GLY A 78 8.90 10.61 23.17
CA GLY A 78 10.36 10.66 23.28
C GLY A 78 10.95 12.07 23.15
N ARG A 79 10.23 13.01 22.52
CA ARG A 79 10.65 14.42 22.39
C ARG A 79 10.34 15.28 23.61
N GLY A 80 9.57 14.77 24.58
CA GLY A 80 8.66 15.61 25.36
C GLY A 80 9.07 16.03 26.77
N ASP A 81 9.96 15.32 27.47
CA ASP A 81 10.17 15.64 28.90
C ASP A 81 11.56 15.25 29.42
N TRP A 82 12.43 16.24 29.64
CA TRP A 82 13.74 16.03 30.28
C TRP A 82 13.65 15.60 31.75
N GLN A 83 12.47 15.72 32.36
CA GLN A 83 12.17 15.32 33.73
C GLN A 83 11.43 13.97 33.80
N ALA A 84 11.05 13.40 32.66
CA ALA A 84 10.41 12.10 32.63
C ALA A 84 11.34 11.00 33.14
N ASP A 85 10.72 9.99 33.76
CA ASP A 85 11.39 8.78 34.14
C ASP A 85 11.83 8.02 32.88
N LYS A 86 13.15 7.98 32.66
CA LYS A 86 13.76 7.37 31.46
C LYS A 86 13.52 5.86 31.38
N ASP A 87 13.13 5.21 32.48
CA ASP A 87 12.76 3.79 32.51
C ASP A 87 11.33 3.53 32.02
N LEU A 88 10.51 4.58 31.88
CA LEU A 88 9.12 4.48 31.42
C LEU A 88 8.87 5.21 30.09
N TRP A 89 9.80 6.08 29.69
CA TRP A 89 9.68 6.88 28.47
C TRP A 89 10.33 6.20 27.27
N PRO A 90 9.71 6.24 26.07
CA PRO A 90 10.31 5.62 24.89
C PRO A 90 11.56 6.34 24.44
N LEU A 91 12.51 5.59 23.89
CA LEU A 91 13.58 6.15 23.08
C LEU A 91 12.96 6.95 21.94
N VAL A 92 13.46 8.17 21.76
CA VAL A 92 12.92 9.10 20.77
C VAL A 92 13.11 8.58 19.34
N GLU A 93 11.99 8.53 18.62
CA GLU A 93 11.99 8.33 17.17
C GLU A 93 11.94 9.70 16.48
N TYR A 94 12.90 9.98 15.60
CA TYR A 94 12.95 11.25 14.88
C TYR A 94 12.13 11.22 13.59
N GLU A 95 11.87 10.04 13.04
CA GLU A 95 11.16 9.82 11.80
C GLU A 95 9.86 9.03 12.06
N THR A 96 8.76 9.76 12.32
CA THR A 96 7.42 9.19 12.56
C THR A 96 6.88 8.35 11.41
N ALA A 97 7.41 8.53 10.20
CA ALA A 97 6.83 8.00 8.97
C ALA A 97 7.89 7.33 8.09
N SER A 98 8.96 6.78 8.66
CA SER A 98 9.93 5.97 7.91
C SER A 98 9.21 4.80 7.23
N ALA A 99 9.75 4.28 6.13
CA ALA A 99 9.32 2.96 5.69
C ALA A 99 9.79 1.93 6.69
N LEU A 100 8.85 1.59 7.55
CA LEU A 100 8.94 0.43 8.38
C LEU A 100 8.83 -0.78 7.46
N GLU A 101 9.98 -1.38 7.18
CA GLU A 101 10.02 -2.72 6.64
C GLU A 101 9.50 -3.66 7.72
N GLY A 102 8.61 -4.56 7.34
CA GLY A 102 8.00 -5.50 8.25
C GLY A 102 7.54 -6.75 7.53
N GLY A 103 7.17 -7.76 8.30
CA GLY A 103 6.90 -9.11 7.80
C GLY A 103 7.79 -10.14 8.50
N ASP A 104 7.79 -11.37 8.00
CA ASP A 104 8.49 -12.49 8.67
C ASP A 104 10.01 -12.28 8.68
N THR A 105 10.55 -11.54 7.71
CA THR A 105 11.99 -11.24 7.60
C THR A 105 12.46 -10.09 8.51
N TYR A 106 11.64 -9.05 8.73
CA TYR A 106 12.09 -7.78 9.34
C TYR A 106 11.38 -7.38 10.65
N GLY A 107 10.46 -8.23 11.13
CA GLY A 107 9.65 -7.99 12.34
C GLY A 107 8.28 -7.40 12.01
N VAL A 108 7.26 -7.78 12.76
CA VAL A 108 5.86 -7.50 12.43
C VAL A 108 5.35 -6.13 12.88
N CYS A 109 6.09 -5.43 13.73
CA CYS A 109 5.75 -4.07 14.18
C CYS A 109 6.56 -2.97 13.46
N GLY A 110 7.40 -3.35 12.51
CA GLY A 110 8.21 -2.43 11.71
C GLY A 110 9.60 -2.16 12.27
N ARG A 111 10.54 -1.93 11.36
CA ARG A 111 11.94 -1.61 11.65
C ARG A 111 12.41 -0.36 10.90
N ILE A 112 13.29 0.41 11.53
CA ILE A 112 13.98 1.54 10.90
C ILE A 112 15.46 1.20 10.79
N GLU A 113 15.96 1.20 9.55
CA GLU A 113 17.40 1.11 9.29
C GLU A 113 18.05 2.49 9.36
N GLY A 114 19.19 2.62 10.05
CA GLY A 114 19.91 3.90 10.16
C GLY A 114 20.77 4.01 11.41
N ASN A 115 21.14 5.25 11.77
CA ASN A 115 22.00 5.53 12.92
C ASN A 115 21.39 5.12 14.27
N ASN A 116 20.05 4.99 14.34
CA ASN A 116 19.32 4.49 15.49
C ASN A 116 18.51 3.27 15.06
N TYR A 117 19.14 2.09 15.02
CA TYR A 117 18.46 0.83 14.76
C TYR A 117 17.33 0.63 15.78
N ILE A 118 16.08 0.73 15.33
CA ILE A 118 14.89 0.47 16.14
C ILE A 118 14.07 -0.59 15.42
N ASP A 119 13.78 -1.65 16.15
CA ASP A 119 12.87 -2.70 15.75
C ASP A 119 11.73 -2.69 16.75
N TYR A 120 10.55 -2.27 16.32
CA TYR A 120 9.40 -2.13 17.23
C TYR A 120 8.83 -3.48 17.67
N THR A 121 9.31 -4.58 17.09
CA THR A 121 8.95 -5.97 17.44
C THR A 121 9.84 -6.46 18.58
N TYR A 122 11.16 -6.35 18.44
CA TYR A 122 12.13 -6.97 19.37
C TYR A 122 12.91 -5.98 20.24
N ASN A 123 13.08 -4.74 19.79
CA ASN A 123 13.97 -3.75 20.39
C ASN A 123 13.29 -2.38 20.55
N TRP A 124 12.02 -2.39 20.98
CA TRP A 124 11.34 -1.16 21.38
C TRP A 124 11.81 -0.77 22.79
N LEU A 125 12.71 0.21 22.85
CA LEU A 125 13.43 0.58 24.07
C LEU A 125 12.92 1.86 24.72
N THR A 126 13.13 1.96 26.02
CA THR A 126 13.01 3.17 26.82
C THR A 126 14.21 4.10 26.55
N ALA A 127 14.13 5.35 27.00
CA ALA A 127 15.23 6.31 26.93
C ALA A 127 16.44 5.91 27.80
N ALA A 128 16.25 5.00 28.77
CA ALA A 128 17.31 4.36 29.55
C ALA A 128 17.97 3.16 28.83
N GLY A 129 17.42 2.73 27.68
CA GLY A 129 17.92 1.58 26.92
C GLY A 129 17.42 0.23 27.45
N THR A 130 16.34 0.21 28.23
CA THR A 130 15.67 -1.01 28.70
C THR A 130 14.46 -1.32 27.82
N PRO A 131 13.94 -2.56 27.75
CA PRO A 131 12.71 -2.84 27.01
C PRO A 131 11.54 -2.00 27.50
N MET A 132 10.76 -1.42 26.57
CA MET A 132 9.56 -0.68 26.92
C MET A 132 8.58 -1.58 27.68
N PRO A 133 8.04 -1.11 28.83
CA PRO A 133 6.96 -1.83 29.47
C PRO A 133 5.71 -1.83 28.57
N TRP A 134 4.87 -2.85 28.75
CA TRP A 134 3.56 -2.88 28.08
C TRP A 134 2.80 -1.58 28.33
N THR A 135 2.39 -0.92 27.26
CA THR A 135 1.66 0.34 27.30
C THR A 135 0.34 0.15 26.58
N GLN A 136 -0.75 0.16 27.34
CA GLN A 136 -2.10 0.10 26.77
C GLN A 136 -2.48 1.48 26.21
N VAL A 137 -2.66 1.57 24.89
CA VAL A 137 -3.04 2.83 24.21
C VAL A 137 -4.55 2.96 23.96
N ALA A 138 -5.28 1.85 24.01
CA ALA A 138 -6.73 1.79 23.83
C ALA A 138 -7.31 0.52 24.48
N GLN A 139 -8.62 0.52 24.70
CA GLN A 139 -9.39 -0.65 25.13
C GLN A 139 -10.65 -0.73 24.27
N TYR A 140 -10.97 -1.95 23.83
CA TYR A 140 -12.12 -2.22 22.98
C TYR A 140 -12.89 -3.44 23.50
N VAL A 141 -14.10 -3.62 22.97
CA VAL A 141 -14.89 -4.84 23.14
C VAL A 141 -14.78 -5.66 21.85
N GLU A 142 -14.69 -6.99 21.94
CA GLU A 142 -14.76 -7.85 20.75
C GLU A 142 -16.03 -7.55 19.93
N GLY A 143 -15.96 -7.69 18.60
CA GLY A 143 -17.07 -7.32 17.71
C GLY A 143 -17.31 -5.82 17.55
N GLN A 144 -16.65 -4.96 18.33
CA GLN A 144 -16.80 -3.50 18.24
C GLN A 144 -16.31 -2.98 16.89
N GLU A 145 -17.04 -1.99 16.36
CA GLU A 145 -16.61 -1.18 15.23
C GLU A 145 -15.65 -0.08 15.71
N ILE A 146 -14.46 -0.01 15.13
CA ILE A 146 -13.42 0.94 15.51
C ILE A 146 -12.99 1.78 14.31
N THR A 147 -12.53 3.00 14.59
CA THR A 147 -11.94 3.89 13.60
C THR A 147 -10.43 3.67 13.55
N ILE A 148 -9.91 3.44 12.35
CA ILE A 148 -8.49 3.38 12.05
C ILE A 148 -8.11 4.60 11.22
N GLU A 149 -7.16 5.39 11.72
CA GLU A 149 -6.60 6.54 11.01
C GLU A 149 -5.12 6.34 10.74
N THR A 150 -4.68 6.68 9.53
CA THR A 150 -3.27 6.63 9.15
C THR A 150 -2.87 7.92 8.46
N ILE A 151 -1.58 8.25 8.57
CA ILE A 151 -0.97 9.35 7.82
C ILE A 151 -0.03 8.76 6.79
N ILE A 152 -0.18 9.18 5.54
CA ILE A 152 0.65 8.76 4.41
C ILE A 152 1.41 9.96 3.87
N ARG A 153 2.74 9.85 3.87
CA ARG A 153 3.67 10.88 3.40
C ARG A 153 4.18 10.61 1.98
N ALA A 154 4.36 9.35 1.62
CA ALA A 154 4.78 8.96 0.27
C ALA A 154 3.84 7.87 -0.26
N ASN A 155 2.78 8.27 -0.96
CA ASN A 155 1.70 7.37 -1.38
C ASN A 155 2.14 6.44 -2.53
N HIS A 156 2.47 5.19 -2.20
CA HIS A 156 2.80 4.14 -3.17
C HIS A 156 1.62 3.23 -3.51
N ARG A 157 0.39 3.77 -3.43
CA ARG A 157 -0.86 3.04 -3.70
C ARG A 157 -0.96 1.76 -2.85
N GLY A 158 -1.84 0.86 -3.28
CA GLY A 158 -2.08 -0.41 -2.62
C GLY A 158 -3.20 -0.32 -1.60
N TYR A 159 -3.09 -1.09 -0.52
CA TYR A 159 -4.12 -1.17 0.50
C TYR A 159 -3.52 -1.46 1.88
N PHE A 160 -4.34 -1.24 2.90
CA PHE A 160 -4.04 -1.66 4.27
C PHE A 160 -4.83 -2.90 4.62
N GLU A 161 -4.22 -3.73 5.46
CA GLU A 161 -4.93 -4.70 6.28
C GLU A 161 -4.60 -4.45 7.75
N ILE A 162 -5.59 -4.72 8.60
CA ILE A 162 -5.46 -4.58 10.05
C ILE A 162 -5.64 -5.95 10.68
N GLY A 163 -4.73 -6.37 11.55
CA GLY A 163 -4.78 -7.65 12.24
C GLY A 163 -4.57 -7.52 13.73
N LEU A 164 -5.08 -8.49 14.50
CA LEU A 164 -4.85 -8.59 15.95
C LEU A 164 -3.95 -9.77 16.30
N CYS A 165 -3.12 -9.61 17.32
CA CYS A 165 -2.43 -10.73 17.93
C CYS A 165 -2.62 -10.68 19.45
N VAL A 166 -3.31 -11.69 19.99
CA VAL A 166 -3.53 -11.86 21.42
C VAL A 166 -2.30 -12.54 22.02
N MET A 167 -1.80 -12.00 23.12
CA MET A 167 -0.63 -12.53 23.82
C MET A 167 -1.09 -13.28 25.08
N ASP A 168 -0.55 -14.49 25.31
CA ASP A 168 -0.97 -15.37 26.41
C ASP A 168 -0.37 -14.98 27.77
N GLY A 169 0.57 -14.04 27.80
CA GLY A 169 0.93 -13.27 28.99
C GLY A 169 2.38 -13.38 29.47
N LEU A 170 2.87 -12.26 30.01
CA LEU A 170 4.17 -12.02 30.69
C LEU A 170 5.39 -11.71 29.80
N GLY A 171 5.23 -10.82 28.82
CA GLY A 171 6.31 -9.93 28.37
C GLY A 171 7.49 -10.57 27.64
N THR A 172 7.45 -11.88 27.35
CA THR A 172 8.46 -12.58 26.53
C THR A 172 7.95 -13.01 25.17
N ASP A 173 6.63 -13.05 24.98
CA ASP A 173 6.04 -13.47 23.72
C ASP A 173 6.17 -12.34 22.68
N VAL A 174 6.58 -12.73 21.49
CA VAL A 174 6.73 -11.83 20.34
C VAL A 174 5.57 -12.10 19.38
N PRO A 175 4.82 -11.06 18.94
CA PRO A 175 3.78 -11.26 17.95
C PRO A 175 4.37 -11.77 16.64
N THR A 176 3.62 -12.64 15.93
CA THR A 176 4.03 -13.21 14.64
C THR A 176 3.06 -12.80 13.53
N GLN A 177 3.50 -12.85 12.28
CA GLN A 177 2.65 -12.45 11.16
C GLN A 177 1.44 -13.39 11.05
N ALA A 178 1.66 -14.69 11.24
CA ALA A 178 0.61 -15.70 11.30
C ALA A 178 -0.47 -15.42 12.36
N CYS A 179 -0.09 -14.83 13.50
CA CYS A 179 -1.03 -14.44 14.54
C CYS A 179 -1.96 -13.29 14.07
N PHE A 180 -1.38 -12.28 13.43
CA PHE A 180 -2.14 -11.16 12.85
C PHE A 180 -3.02 -11.61 11.69
N ASP A 181 -2.49 -12.45 10.80
CA ASP A 181 -3.20 -12.97 9.63
C ASP A 181 -4.38 -13.85 9.99
N ALA A 182 -4.29 -14.56 11.12
CA ALA A 182 -5.39 -15.37 11.65
C ALA A 182 -6.56 -14.51 12.19
N ASN A 183 -6.33 -13.23 12.50
CA ASN A 183 -7.30 -12.35 13.14
C ASN A 183 -7.38 -10.98 12.45
N LYS A 184 -7.54 -10.98 11.12
CA LYS A 184 -7.75 -9.75 10.34
C LYS A 184 -9.13 -9.13 10.64
N LEU A 185 -9.18 -7.81 10.70
CA LEU A 185 -10.42 -7.06 10.86
C LEU A 185 -11.15 -6.94 9.51
N GLU A 186 -12.47 -6.96 9.56
CA GLU A 186 -13.31 -6.68 8.39
C GLU A 186 -13.45 -5.18 8.19
N MET A 187 -13.18 -4.71 6.98
CA MET A 187 -13.38 -3.33 6.58
C MET A 187 -14.87 -3.05 6.39
N LEU A 188 -15.37 -1.98 6.99
CA LEU A 188 -16.78 -1.59 6.93
C LEU A 188 -17.02 -0.40 6.01
N GLU A 189 -16.16 0.62 6.09
CA GLU A 189 -16.42 1.90 5.43
C GLU A 189 -15.15 2.76 5.31
N ASP A 190 -14.87 3.27 4.11
CA ASP A 190 -13.96 4.40 3.91
C ASP A 190 -14.73 5.71 4.12
N GLU A 191 -14.48 6.35 5.25
CA GLU A 191 -15.24 7.52 5.69
C GLU A 191 -14.85 8.81 4.97
N LEU A 192 -13.72 8.83 4.23
CA LEU A 192 -13.19 10.05 3.62
C LEU A 192 -13.25 10.06 2.10
N TYR A 193 -12.99 8.91 1.46
CA TYR A 193 -12.83 8.85 -0.01
C TYR A 193 -13.85 7.95 -0.69
N GLY A 194 -14.70 7.26 0.07
CA GLY A 194 -15.82 6.49 -0.45
C GLY A 194 -15.42 5.24 -1.23
N ALA A 195 -14.23 4.68 -0.96
CA ALA A 195 -13.87 3.35 -1.44
C ALA A 195 -14.86 2.30 -0.91
N PRO A 196 -15.59 1.57 -1.78
CA PRO A 196 -16.50 0.52 -1.32
C PRO A 196 -15.74 -0.65 -0.70
N VAL A 197 -16.40 -1.44 0.16
CA VAL A 197 -15.81 -2.70 0.62
C VAL A 197 -15.68 -3.66 -0.56
N ASP A 198 -14.52 -4.32 -0.68
CA ASP A 198 -14.28 -5.36 -1.68
C ASP A 198 -14.89 -6.69 -1.21
N PRO A 199 -15.93 -7.21 -1.86
CA PRO A 199 -16.56 -8.46 -1.43
C PRO A 199 -15.64 -9.68 -1.54
N ALA A 200 -14.63 -9.65 -2.42
CA ALA A 200 -13.66 -10.73 -2.57
C ALA A 200 -12.51 -10.62 -1.56
N TYR A 201 -12.23 -9.40 -1.06
CA TYR A 201 -11.16 -9.11 -0.10
C TYR A 201 -11.64 -8.14 0.98
N PRO A 202 -12.57 -8.56 1.86
CA PRO A 202 -13.27 -7.68 2.80
C PRO A 202 -12.39 -7.10 3.90
N THR A 203 -11.13 -7.51 4.00
CA THR A 203 -10.14 -7.02 4.96
C THR A 203 -9.34 -5.82 4.44
N ARG A 204 -9.47 -5.48 3.15
CA ARG A 204 -8.63 -4.47 2.49
C ARG A 204 -9.26 -3.08 2.53
N ALA A 205 -8.48 -2.10 2.96
CA ALA A 205 -8.79 -0.68 2.82
C ALA A 205 -7.86 -0.05 1.78
N TYR A 206 -8.39 0.30 0.60
CA TYR A 206 -7.60 0.80 -0.51
C TYR A 206 -7.17 2.26 -0.35
N LEU A 207 -5.95 2.58 -0.78
CA LEU A 207 -5.43 3.93 -0.69
C LEU A 207 -5.97 4.84 -1.80
N PRO A 208 -6.47 6.04 -1.46
CA PRO A 208 -6.92 7.00 -2.45
C PRO A 208 -5.76 7.57 -3.27
N PRO A 209 -6.04 8.09 -4.48
CA PRO A 209 -5.09 8.86 -5.26
C PRO A 209 -4.63 10.10 -4.49
N ASP A 210 -3.32 10.33 -4.44
CA ASP A 210 -2.77 11.60 -3.96
C ASP A 210 -2.84 12.66 -5.07
N THR A 211 -3.36 13.84 -4.76
CA THR A 211 -3.41 14.96 -5.72
C THR A 211 -2.06 15.68 -5.88
N ASN A 212 -1.06 15.38 -5.04
CA ASN A 212 0.27 15.99 -5.02
C ASN A 212 1.40 15.17 -5.61
N PHE A 213 1.13 14.05 -6.31
CA PHE A 213 2.17 13.40 -7.09
C PHE A 213 2.48 14.19 -8.38
N GLN A 214 2.88 15.46 -8.22
CA GLN A 214 3.47 16.34 -9.23
C GLN A 214 4.86 15.81 -9.60
N GLY A 215 4.91 14.67 -10.27
CA GLY A 215 6.15 14.00 -10.65
C GLY A 215 5.97 12.78 -11.53
N ALA A 216 4.79 12.15 -11.52
CA ALA A 216 4.43 11.15 -12.51
C ALA A 216 3.78 11.85 -13.73
N PRO A 217 4.36 11.78 -14.94
CA PRO A 217 3.73 12.33 -16.13
C PRO A 217 2.38 11.65 -16.35
N GLY A 218 1.28 12.40 -16.18
CA GLY A 218 -0.08 11.93 -16.49
C GLY A 218 -0.96 11.51 -15.31
N TYR A 219 -0.55 11.72 -14.07
CA TYR A 219 -1.35 11.38 -12.88
C TYR A 219 -1.64 12.64 -12.05
N GLY A 220 -2.83 13.19 -12.24
CA GLY A 220 -3.24 14.44 -11.62
C GLY A 220 -4.49 15.00 -12.30
N GLY A 221 -5.54 14.18 -12.37
CA GLY A 221 -6.88 14.69 -12.60
C GLY A 221 -7.47 15.13 -11.25
N PRO A 222 -8.18 16.26 -11.17
CA PRO A 222 -8.92 16.60 -9.97
C PRO A 222 -9.92 15.46 -9.68
N VAL A 223 -9.82 14.86 -8.49
CA VAL A 223 -10.90 14.01 -7.98
C VAL A 223 -12.14 14.90 -7.97
N THR A 224 -13.09 14.62 -8.86
CA THR A 224 -14.29 15.43 -8.97
C THR A 224 -15.20 15.05 -7.80
N GLY A 225 -15.02 15.71 -6.65
CA GLY A 225 -15.87 15.52 -5.47
C GLY A 225 -15.17 15.07 -4.17
N GLY A 226 -13.87 14.77 -4.19
CA GLY A 226 -13.09 14.45 -2.98
C GLY A 226 -11.92 15.41 -2.84
N GLN A 227 -12.04 16.41 -1.98
CA GLN A 227 -10.87 17.21 -1.61
C GLN A 227 -9.93 16.31 -0.81
N GLU A 228 -8.65 16.29 -1.15
CA GLU A 228 -7.65 15.62 -0.34
C GLU A 228 -7.71 16.14 1.10
N ILE A 229 -7.89 15.21 2.06
CA ILE A 229 -7.92 15.56 3.47
C ILE A 229 -6.49 15.40 3.99
N LYS A 230 -5.78 16.52 4.05
CA LYS A 230 -4.45 16.57 4.63
C LYS A 230 -4.52 16.81 6.12
N ASN A 231 -3.73 16.05 6.88
CA ASN A 231 -3.23 16.52 8.17
C ASN A 231 -1.93 17.33 7.91
N LYS A 232 -1.43 18.06 8.90
CA LYS A 232 -0.15 18.79 8.84
C LYS A 232 1.03 17.91 8.38
N ASP A 233 0.89 16.60 8.55
CA ASP A 233 1.94 15.60 8.37
C ASP A 233 1.80 14.75 7.09
N GLY A 234 0.71 14.85 6.32
CA GLY A 234 0.49 14.04 5.11
C GLY A 234 -0.99 13.79 4.78
N LEU A 235 -1.23 12.89 3.84
CA LEU A 235 -2.55 12.40 3.46
C LEU A 235 -3.17 11.64 4.64
N LEU A 236 -4.31 12.10 5.15
CA LEU A 236 -5.08 11.40 6.17
C LEU A 236 -5.98 10.38 5.50
N THR A 237 -5.97 9.15 6.01
CA THR A 237 -7.00 8.15 5.72
C THR A 237 -7.79 7.86 6.99
N ARG A 238 -9.06 7.51 6.83
CA ARG A 238 -9.92 7.10 7.94
C ARG A 238 -10.89 6.03 7.47
N HIS A 239 -10.84 4.91 8.16
CA HIS A 239 -11.56 3.70 7.81
C HIS A 239 -12.23 3.14 9.06
N ARG A 240 -13.45 2.64 8.94
CA ARG A 240 -14.12 1.88 9.99
C ARG A 240 -13.89 0.39 9.78
N PHE A 241 -13.49 -0.30 10.83
CA PHE A 241 -13.26 -1.74 10.84
C PHE A 241 -14.06 -2.41 11.95
N LYS A 242 -14.48 -3.66 11.75
CA LYS A 242 -15.06 -4.50 12.80
C LYS A 242 -13.98 -5.37 13.44
N LEU A 243 -13.88 -5.34 14.78
CA LEU A 243 -13.06 -6.30 15.52
C LEU A 243 -13.65 -7.71 15.40
N PRO A 244 -12.81 -8.75 15.28
CA PRO A 244 -13.29 -10.13 15.22
C PRO A 244 -13.98 -10.54 16.53
N ASP A 245 -15.06 -11.32 16.38
CA ASP A 245 -15.78 -11.92 17.52
C ASP A 245 -14.93 -13.07 18.09
N GLY A 246 -14.85 -13.19 19.42
CA GLY A 246 -14.11 -14.26 20.10
C GLY A 246 -12.61 -14.03 20.24
N VAL A 247 -12.09 -12.85 19.85
CA VAL A 247 -10.68 -12.47 19.96
C VAL A 247 -10.54 -11.39 21.02
N HIS A 248 -10.05 -11.77 22.21
CA HIS A 248 -9.90 -10.88 23.34
C HIS A 248 -8.75 -11.31 24.25
N GLY A 249 -8.20 -10.36 25.01
CA GLY A 249 -7.15 -10.59 26.00
C GLY A 249 -6.69 -9.29 26.64
N ASP A 250 -5.86 -9.39 27.68
CA ASP A 250 -5.32 -8.23 28.39
C ASP A 250 -4.18 -7.53 27.61
N GLN A 251 -3.47 -8.30 26.79
CA GLN A 251 -2.40 -7.82 25.91
C GLN A 251 -2.71 -8.22 24.48
N VAL A 252 -3.11 -7.25 23.67
CA VAL A 252 -3.46 -7.46 22.26
C VAL A 252 -2.69 -6.44 21.41
N TYR A 253 -1.85 -6.92 20.51
CA TYR A 253 -1.24 -6.08 19.50
C TYR A 253 -2.20 -5.87 18.34
N LEU A 254 -2.16 -4.68 17.75
CA LEU A 254 -2.79 -4.37 16.47
C LEU A 254 -1.68 -4.06 15.47
N GLN A 255 -1.71 -4.73 14.32
CA GLN A 255 -0.81 -4.46 13.21
C GLN A 255 -1.56 -3.66 12.14
N TRP A 256 -0.95 -2.55 11.73
CA TRP A 256 -1.28 -1.88 10.48
C TRP A 256 -0.28 -2.33 9.43
N HIS A 257 -0.74 -3.12 8.46
CA HIS A 257 0.10 -3.65 7.40
C HIS A 257 -0.26 -2.98 6.08
N TRP A 258 0.69 -2.21 5.52
CA TRP A 258 0.53 -1.55 4.24
C TRP A 258 1.20 -2.32 3.11
N ILE A 259 0.36 -2.93 2.27
CA ILE A 259 0.79 -3.58 1.05
C ILE A 259 0.83 -2.53 -0.04
N THR A 260 2.03 -2.13 -0.47
CA THR A 260 2.22 -1.13 -1.53
C THR A 260 2.09 -1.75 -2.91
N PHE A 261 1.76 -0.92 -3.91
CA PHE A 261 1.78 -1.35 -5.30
C PHE A 261 3.17 -1.15 -5.89
N TYR A 262 3.97 -2.22 -5.95
CA TYR A 262 5.27 -2.18 -6.63
C TYR A 262 5.56 -3.49 -7.38
N GLY A 263 5.88 -3.37 -8.67
CA GLY A 263 6.29 -4.51 -9.52
C GLY A 263 5.16 -5.40 -10.04
N CYS A 264 4.10 -5.63 -9.28
CA CYS A 264 2.95 -6.47 -9.67
C CYS A 264 1.62 -5.94 -9.12
N VAL A 265 0.51 -6.50 -9.62
CA VAL A 265 -0.87 -6.13 -9.26
C VAL A 265 -1.42 -7.15 -8.29
N MET A 266 -1.99 -6.69 -7.19
CA MET A 266 -2.59 -7.59 -6.21
C MET A 266 -3.80 -8.35 -6.78
N PRO A 267 -4.02 -9.63 -6.42
CA PRO A 267 -5.21 -10.36 -6.83
C PRO A 267 -6.49 -9.58 -6.47
N GLY A 268 -7.45 -9.48 -7.41
CA GLY A 268 -8.73 -8.77 -7.21
C GLY A 268 -8.75 -7.31 -7.62
N TRP A 269 -7.58 -6.69 -7.84
CA TRP A 269 -7.46 -5.27 -8.16
C TRP A 269 -8.17 -4.86 -9.47
N ASP A 270 -8.15 -5.75 -10.46
CA ASP A 270 -8.78 -5.56 -11.78
C ASP A 270 -10.30 -5.74 -11.75
N THR A 271 -10.82 -6.38 -10.69
CA THR A 271 -12.25 -6.64 -10.49
C THR A 271 -12.91 -5.76 -9.44
N TYR A 272 -12.13 -4.97 -8.70
CA TYR A 272 -12.64 -4.08 -7.65
C TYR A 272 -13.41 -2.89 -8.24
N ASP A 273 -14.51 -2.51 -7.59
CA ASP A 273 -15.40 -1.41 -8.00
C ASP A 273 -14.84 -0.06 -7.55
N TRP A 274 -13.84 0.43 -8.26
CA TRP A 274 -13.12 1.64 -7.88
C TRP A 274 -14.03 2.89 -7.85
N PRO A 275 -13.85 3.79 -6.86
CA PRO A 275 -14.58 5.05 -6.83
C PRO A 275 -14.37 5.89 -8.09
N THR A 276 -15.41 6.62 -8.47
CA THR A 276 -15.34 7.56 -9.60
C THR A 276 -14.21 8.57 -9.39
N GLY A 277 -13.37 8.78 -10.40
CA GLY A 277 -12.22 9.68 -10.33
C GLY A 277 -10.92 9.03 -9.87
N TRP A 278 -10.94 7.73 -9.56
CA TRP A 278 -9.71 6.97 -9.31
C TRP A 278 -9.11 6.38 -10.60
N ASP A 279 -9.72 6.59 -11.78
CA ASP A 279 -9.40 5.90 -13.05
C ASP A 279 -7.91 5.88 -13.46
N GLY A 280 -7.15 6.92 -13.13
CA GLY A 280 -5.69 6.91 -13.36
C GLY A 280 -4.99 5.91 -12.43
N TRP A 281 -5.38 5.90 -11.16
CA TRP A 281 -4.78 5.15 -10.05
C TRP A 281 -4.92 3.63 -10.16
N THR A 282 -5.96 3.17 -10.84
CA THR A 282 -6.40 1.77 -10.90
C THR A 282 -5.71 0.96 -11.98
N LEU A 283 -5.16 1.62 -13.01
CA LEU A 283 -4.55 0.95 -14.14
C LEU A 283 -3.07 0.65 -13.85
N PRO A 284 -2.69 -0.62 -13.63
CA PRO A 284 -1.32 -1.02 -13.90
C PRO A 284 -0.96 -0.56 -15.31
N SER A 285 0.25 -0.02 -15.46
CA SER A 285 0.85 -0.04 -16.80
C SER A 285 0.71 -1.47 -17.34
N LYS A 286 0.47 -1.66 -18.65
CA LYS A 286 0.23 -2.96 -19.31
C LYS A 286 1.38 -4.01 -19.15
N PHE A 287 2.30 -3.78 -18.23
CA PHE A 287 3.54 -4.49 -17.97
C PHE A 287 3.60 -5.11 -16.56
N CYS A 288 2.60 -4.93 -15.69
CA CYS A 288 2.59 -5.56 -14.36
C CYS A 288 1.77 -6.86 -14.39
N GLU A 289 2.41 -7.97 -14.02
CA GLU A 289 1.73 -9.26 -13.78
C GLU A 289 0.97 -9.22 -12.44
N ILE A 290 0.05 -10.17 -12.22
CA ILE A 290 -0.60 -10.34 -10.92
C ILE A 290 0.42 -10.94 -9.94
N CYS A 291 0.53 -10.38 -8.73
CA CYS A 291 1.41 -10.89 -7.69
C CYS A 291 1.03 -12.33 -7.33
N SER A 292 2.03 -13.20 -7.19
CA SER A 292 1.81 -14.54 -6.64
C SER A 292 1.73 -14.44 -5.12
N GLU A 293 0.74 -15.09 -4.52
CA GLU A 293 0.61 -15.21 -3.06
C GLU A 293 1.41 -16.43 -2.54
N PRO A 294 1.99 -16.36 -1.33
CA PRO A 294 2.07 -15.19 -0.47
C PRO A 294 2.99 -14.12 -1.08
N LEU A 295 2.67 -12.86 -0.84
CA LEU A 295 3.55 -11.76 -1.24
C LEU A 295 4.96 -11.94 -0.68
N PRO A 296 6.01 -11.60 -1.46
CA PRO A 296 7.34 -11.49 -0.91
C PRO A 296 7.38 -10.40 0.17
N ASP A 297 8.10 -10.68 1.26
CA ASP A 297 8.47 -9.71 2.30
C ASP A 297 9.20 -8.49 1.72
#